data_AF-A0A7C6DJY6-F1
#
_entry.id   AF-A0A7C6DJY6-F1
#
_cell.length_a   1.000
_cell.length_b   1.000
_cell.length_c   1.000
_cell.angle_alpha   90.00
_cell.angle_beta   90.00
_cell.angle_gamma   90.00
#
_symmetry.space_group_name_H-M   'P 1'
#
loop_
_entity.id
_entity.type
_entity.pdbx_description
1 polymer ?
#
loop_
_entity_poly.entity_id
_entity_poly.type
_entity_poly.pdbx_seq_one_letter_code
_entity_poly.pdbx_strand_id
1 'polypeptide(L)'
;MQSANDIVTEDLDILCSRTLREELSALAGKAVLITGGAGFLGYYLVQALTHYNTAVDDGRRIRVTVFDNFSRGVPEWLLALAEFKRLHLVKHDMRQPLPQPMGHFDWIIHAASIASPTFYRIDPIGTMDANINGLRNLLDYALARKAAGAPVEGMLFFSSSEIYGDPDPANIPTREDYRGFVSCTGP
;
A
#
# COMPACT_ATOMS: atom_id res chain seq x y z
N MET A 1 -5.23 2.27 -32.36
CA MET A 1 -5.48 1.36 -31.22
C MET A 1 -4.70 1.94 -30.06
N GLN A 2 -5.36 2.27 -28.94
CA GLN A 2 -4.64 2.75 -27.75
C GLN A 2 -3.74 1.63 -27.22
N SER A 3 -2.53 1.98 -26.79
CA SER A 3 -1.63 1.08 -26.07
C SER A 3 -2.05 0.97 -24.60
N ALA A 4 -1.53 -0.04 -23.90
CA ALA A 4 -1.75 -0.17 -22.45
C ALA A 4 -1.23 1.05 -21.66
N ASN A 5 -0.13 1.65 -22.11
CA ASN A 5 0.40 2.87 -21.48
C ASN A 5 -0.51 4.08 -21.69
N ASP A 6 -1.16 4.19 -22.86
CA ASP A 6 -2.10 5.29 -23.12
C ASP A 6 -3.28 5.23 -22.14
N ILE A 7 -3.82 4.02 -21.92
CA ILE A 7 -4.92 3.79 -20.97
C ILE A 7 -4.48 4.14 -19.54
N VAL A 8 -3.32 3.64 -19.10
CA VAL A 8 -2.81 3.92 -17.75
C VAL A 8 -2.59 5.43 -17.57
N THR A 9 -2.03 6.11 -18.55
CA THR A 9 -1.80 7.57 -18.46
C THR A 9 -3.13 8.33 -18.36
N GLU A 10 -4.12 7.98 -19.19
CA GLU A 10 -5.46 8.56 -19.16
C GLU A 10 -6.15 8.33 -17.81
N ASP A 11 -6.06 7.11 -17.27
CA ASP A 11 -6.57 6.78 -15.93
C ASP A 11 -5.91 7.65 -14.86
N LEU A 12 -4.58 7.77 -14.89
CA LEU A 12 -3.83 8.55 -13.89
C LEU A 12 -4.15 10.05 -13.97
N ASP A 13 -4.36 10.59 -15.18
CA ASP A 13 -4.81 11.96 -15.39
C ASP A 13 -6.19 12.19 -14.78
N ILE A 14 -7.14 11.27 -15.00
CA ILE A 14 -8.49 11.34 -14.41
C ILE A 14 -8.43 11.24 -12.89
N LEU A 15 -7.65 10.30 -12.37
CA LEU A 15 -7.46 10.11 -10.93
C LEU A 15 -6.89 11.37 -10.28
N CYS A 16 -5.83 11.95 -10.84
CA CYS A 16 -5.14 13.09 -10.23
C CYS A 16 -5.91 14.42 -10.39
N SER A 17 -6.59 14.63 -11.51
CA SER A 17 -7.26 15.90 -11.80
C SER A 17 -8.70 15.98 -11.28
N ARG A 18 -9.38 14.84 -11.12
CA ARG A 18 -10.81 14.78 -10.78
C ARG A 18 -11.08 13.92 -9.56
N THR A 19 -10.78 12.62 -9.63
CA THR A 19 -11.31 11.64 -8.67
C THR A 19 -10.67 11.74 -7.29
N LEU A 20 -9.35 11.87 -7.23
CA LEU A 20 -8.54 11.82 -6.00
C LEU A 20 -7.88 13.16 -5.67
N ARG A 21 -8.40 14.27 -6.23
CA ARG A 21 -7.75 15.58 -6.13
C ARG A 21 -7.57 16.01 -4.67
N GLU A 22 -8.57 15.77 -3.84
CA GLU A 22 -8.56 16.20 -2.43
C GLU A 22 -7.61 15.33 -1.60
N GLU A 23 -7.66 14.02 -1.80
CA GLU A 23 -6.83 13.02 -1.14
C GLU A 23 -5.35 13.23 -1.46
N LEU A 24 -5.02 13.41 -2.75
CA LEU A 24 -3.64 13.70 -3.18
C LEU A 24 -3.16 15.06 -2.67
N SER A 25 -4.06 16.04 -2.57
CA SER A 25 -3.73 17.32 -1.96
C SER A 25 -3.48 17.21 -0.45
N ALA A 26 -4.16 16.31 0.26
CA ALA A 26 -3.92 16.03 1.67
C ALA A 26 -2.55 15.36 1.90
N LEU A 27 -2.10 14.55 0.94
CA LEU A 27 -0.77 13.93 0.95
C LEU A 27 0.36 14.87 0.48
N ALA A 28 0.04 16.07 -0.04
CA ALA A 28 1.04 16.97 -0.59
C ALA A 28 2.14 17.33 0.41
N GLY A 29 3.40 17.15 0.02
CA GLY A 29 4.59 17.38 0.86
C GLY A 29 4.83 16.33 1.95
N LYS A 30 3.97 15.32 2.06
CA LYS A 30 4.06 14.25 3.07
C LYS A 30 4.99 13.12 2.63
N ALA A 31 5.45 12.33 3.60
CA ALA A 31 6.16 11.08 3.40
C ALA A 31 5.21 9.88 3.54
N VAL A 32 5.12 9.07 2.48
CA VAL A 32 4.23 7.92 2.40
C VAL A 32 5.07 6.66 2.25
N LEU A 33 4.88 5.71 3.16
CA LEU A 33 5.42 4.36 3.05
C LEU A 33 4.39 3.44 2.40
N ILE A 34 4.76 2.72 1.34
CA ILE A 34 3.94 1.69 0.71
C ILE A 34 4.69 0.36 0.79
N THR A 35 4.20 -0.58 1.60
CA THR A 35 4.74 -1.94 1.58
C THR A 35 4.01 -2.76 0.52
N GLY A 36 4.69 -3.62 -0.24
CA GLY A 36 4.08 -4.38 -1.33
C GLY A 36 3.80 -3.52 -2.57
N GLY A 37 4.49 -2.37 -2.69
CA GLY A 37 4.25 -1.40 -3.76
C GLY A 37 4.60 -1.89 -5.16
N ALA A 38 5.38 -2.98 -5.29
CA ALA A 38 5.65 -3.60 -6.59
C ALA A 38 4.56 -4.61 -7.01
N GLY A 39 3.57 -4.87 -6.15
CA GLY A 39 2.45 -5.75 -6.42
C GLY A 39 1.37 -5.14 -7.30
N PHE A 40 0.30 -5.90 -7.56
CA PHE A 40 -0.76 -5.51 -8.50
C PHE A 40 -1.51 -4.23 -8.09
N LEU A 41 -1.97 -4.13 -6.84
CA LEU A 41 -2.63 -2.89 -6.38
C LEU A 41 -1.61 -1.79 -6.05
N GLY A 42 -0.42 -2.19 -5.58
CA GLY A 42 0.72 -1.29 -5.35
C GLY A 42 1.11 -0.51 -6.61
N TYR A 43 1.02 -1.15 -7.79
CA TYR A 43 1.26 -0.55 -9.09
C TYR A 43 0.52 0.79 -9.27
N TYR A 44 -0.82 0.77 -9.21
CA TYR A 44 -1.61 1.98 -9.42
C TYR A 44 -1.40 3.01 -8.29
N LEU A 45 -1.19 2.58 -7.05
CA LEU A 45 -0.90 3.51 -5.94
C LEU A 45 0.41 4.26 -6.16
N VAL A 46 1.50 3.54 -6.45
CA VAL A 46 2.81 4.15 -6.69
C VAL A 46 2.73 5.08 -7.91
N GLN A 47 2.14 4.61 -9.01
CA GLN A 47 1.95 5.40 -10.22
C GLN A 47 1.16 6.68 -9.97
N ALA A 48 0.03 6.62 -9.25
CA ALA A 48 -0.79 7.80 -8.96
C ALA A 48 -0.04 8.85 -8.13
N LEU A 49 0.69 8.44 -7.09
CA LEU A 49 1.48 9.38 -6.28
C LEU A 49 2.64 9.98 -7.08
N THR A 50 3.32 9.19 -7.91
CA THR A 50 4.39 9.71 -8.78
C THR A 50 3.87 10.59 -9.89
N HIS A 51 2.71 10.27 -10.47
CA HIS A 51 2.06 11.06 -11.51
C HIS A 51 1.64 12.42 -10.99
N TYR A 52 1.00 12.45 -9.81
CA TYR A 52 0.69 13.68 -9.09
C TYR A 52 1.92 14.58 -8.90
N ASN A 53 3.07 13.98 -8.54
CA ASN A 53 4.32 14.71 -8.35
C ASN A 53 4.85 15.39 -9.63
N THR A 54 4.43 14.95 -10.82
CA THR A 54 4.81 15.59 -12.08
C THR A 54 4.06 16.91 -12.31
N ALA A 55 2.88 17.07 -11.71
CA ALA A 55 1.98 18.20 -11.91
C ALA A 55 2.08 19.27 -10.80
N VAL A 56 2.96 19.10 -9.81
CA VAL A 56 3.07 20.01 -8.66
C VAL A 56 4.49 20.50 -8.41
N ASP A 57 4.58 21.65 -7.75
CA ASP A 57 5.85 22.25 -7.33
C ASP A 57 6.61 21.35 -6.36
N ASP A 58 7.95 21.47 -6.32
CA ASP A 58 8.81 20.55 -5.56
C ASP A 58 8.45 20.46 -4.06
N GLY A 59 8.01 21.56 -3.45
CA GLY A 59 7.59 21.58 -2.04
C GLY A 59 6.29 20.83 -1.75
N ARG A 60 5.48 20.55 -2.77
CA ARG A 60 4.23 19.78 -2.67
C ARG A 60 4.38 18.32 -3.07
N ARG A 61 5.54 17.94 -3.60
CA ARG A 61 5.79 16.55 -4.00
C ARG A 61 5.78 15.62 -2.81
N ILE A 62 5.04 14.53 -2.95
CA ILE A 62 4.91 13.43 -2.01
C ILE A 62 6.21 12.62 -2.05
N ARG A 63 6.82 12.39 -0.89
CA ARG A 63 7.97 11.49 -0.74
C ARG A 63 7.46 10.06 -0.62
N VAL A 64 7.56 9.28 -1.67
CA VAL A 64 7.08 7.90 -1.72
C VAL A 64 8.23 6.96 -1.41
N THR A 65 8.06 6.07 -0.45
CA THR A 65 8.99 4.98 -0.16
C THR A 65 8.28 3.65 -0.34
N VAL A 66 8.84 2.76 -1.15
CA VAL A 66 8.30 1.42 -1.40
C VAL A 66 9.16 0.38 -0.70
N PHE A 67 8.53 -0.41 0.16
CA PHE A 67 9.15 -1.60 0.76
C PHE A 67 8.60 -2.83 0.05
N ASP A 68 9.46 -3.60 -0.59
CA ASP A 68 9.07 -4.82 -1.26
C ASP A 68 10.22 -5.83 -1.22
N ASN A 69 9.93 -7.13 -1.12
CA ASN A 69 10.98 -8.15 -1.13
C ASN A 69 11.43 -8.51 -2.54
N PHE A 70 10.67 -8.07 -3.56
CA PHE A 70 10.90 -8.35 -4.97
C PHE A 70 11.06 -9.85 -5.26
N SER A 71 10.29 -10.69 -4.55
CA SER A 71 10.29 -12.15 -4.72
C SER A 71 9.96 -12.58 -6.15
N ARG A 72 9.27 -11.75 -6.93
CA ARG A 72 8.95 -11.94 -8.35
C ARG A 72 9.85 -11.12 -9.30
N GLY A 73 10.92 -10.52 -8.78
CA GLY A 73 11.73 -9.53 -9.48
C GLY A 73 11.22 -8.10 -9.28
N VAL A 74 12.06 -7.12 -9.67
CA VAL A 74 11.66 -5.71 -9.70
C VAL A 74 11.00 -5.44 -11.06
N PRO A 75 9.75 -4.96 -11.10
CA PRO A 75 9.11 -4.67 -12.38
C PRO A 75 9.80 -3.53 -13.13
N GLU A 76 9.89 -3.63 -14.46
CA GLU A 76 10.53 -2.60 -15.31
C GLU A 76 9.86 -1.22 -15.17
N TRP A 77 8.53 -1.18 -15.05
CA TRP A 77 7.79 0.07 -14.83
C TRP A 77 8.24 0.77 -13.54
N LEU A 78 8.56 0.02 -12.49
CA LEU A 78 8.98 0.58 -11.21
C LEU A 78 10.40 1.12 -11.28
N LEU A 79 11.27 0.46 -12.06
CA LEU A 79 12.62 0.96 -12.36
C LEU A 79 12.58 2.25 -13.18
N ALA A 80 11.70 2.33 -14.18
CA ALA A 80 11.50 3.55 -14.96
C ALA A 80 11.02 4.72 -14.09
N LEU A 81 10.20 4.46 -13.08
CA LEU A 81 9.77 5.47 -12.10
C LEU A 81 10.85 5.81 -11.06
N ALA A 82 11.86 4.97 -10.85
CA ALA A 82 12.90 5.23 -9.85
C ALA A 82 13.77 6.46 -10.19
N GLU A 83 13.73 6.95 -11.43
CA GLU A 83 14.39 8.20 -11.83
C GLU A 83 13.73 9.44 -11.20
N PHE A 84 12.51 9.32 -10.68
CA PHE A 84 11.87 10.40 -9.93
C PHE A 84 12.52 10.57 -8.55
N LYS A 85 13.14 11.73 -8.30
CA LYS A 85 13.87 12.08 -7.07
C LYS A 85 13.10 11.90 -5.74
N ARG A 86 11.79 11.65 -5.79
CA ARG A 86 10.92 11.50 -4.61
C ARG A 86 10.38 10.08 -4.45
N LEU A 87 10.75 9.13 -5.30
CA LEU A 87 10.47 7.70 -5.13
C LEU A 87 11.73 6.98 -4.62
N HIS A 88 11.61 6.31 -3.48
CA HIS A 88 12.68 5.50 -2.90
C HIS A 88 12.25 4.05 -2.85
N LEU A 89 13.05 3.16 -3.43
CA LEU A 89 12.79 1.72 -3.41
C LEU A 89 13.72 1.06 -2.38
N VAL A 90 13.14 0.28 -1.48
CA VAL A 90 13.88 -0.45 -0.45
C VAL A 90 13.50 -1.92 -0.54
N LYS A 91 14.50 -2.76 -0.81
CA LYS A 91 14.31 -4.21 -0.75
C LYS A 91 14.13 -4.61 0.72
N HIS A 92 12.91 -4.95 1.10
CA HIS A 92 12.60 -5.34 2.47
C HIS A 92 11.51 -6.41 2.51
N ASP A 93 11.75 -7.44 3.30
CA ASP A 93 10.80 -8.52 3.55
C ASP A 93 10.07 -8.25 4.86
N MET A 94 8.75 -8.04 4.78
CA MET A 94 7.89 -7.71 5.92
C MET A 94 7.82 -8.81 6.98
N ARG A 95 8.33 -10.02 6.68
CA ARG A 95 8.53 -11.08 7.69
C ARG A 95 9.65 -10.76 8.67
N GLN A 96 10.56 -9.85 8.30
CA GLN A 96 11.70 -9.44 9.12
C GLN A 96 11.35 -8.20 9.95
N PRO A 97 12.08 -7.93 11.05
CA PRO A 97 11.99 -6.66 11.76
C PRO A 97 12.23 -5.48 10.82
N LEU A 98 11.50 -4.38 11.03
CA LEU A 98 11.66 -3.17 10.22
C LEU A 98 13.10 -2.64 10.29
N PRO A 99 13.66 -2.13 9.18
CA PRO A 99 15.02 -1.64 9.13
C PRO A 99 15.20 -0.45 10.08
N GLN A 100 16.38 -0.32 10.70
CA GLN A 100 16.69 0.83 11.55
C GLN A 100 17.94 1.58 11.05
N PRO A 101 17.87 2.92 10.89
CA PRO A 101 16.69 3.77 11.09
C PRO A 101 15.69 3.69 9.93
N MET A 102 14.38 3.70 10.22
CA MET A 102 13.31 3.80 9.19
C MET A 102 13.07 5.23 8.68
N GLY A 103 13.44 6.26 9.46
CA GLY A 103 13.00 7.64 9.21
C GLY A 103 11.61 7.94 9.76
N HIS A 104 10.97 8.98 9.21
CA HIS A 104 9.59 9.37 9.55
C HIS A 104 8.70 9.26 8.32
N PHE A 105 7.49 8.76 8.54
CA PHE A 105 6.42 8.68 7.56
C PHE A 105 5.18 9.30 8.17
N ASP A 106 4.51 10.15 7.40
CA ASP A 106 3.23 10.73 7.76
C ASP A 106 2.10 9.72 7.50
N TRP A 107 2.22 8.91 6.43
CA TRP A 107 1.22 7.91 6.06
C TRP A 107 1.85 6.55 5.75
N ILE A 108 1.12 5.48 6.08
CA ILE A 108 1.53 4.10 5.78
C ILE A 108 0.41 3.39 5.02
N ILE A 109 0.75 2.77 3.89
CA ILE A 109 -0.13 1.86 3.15
C ILE A 109 0.49 0.47 3.19
N HIS A 110 -0.14 -0.44 3.93
CA HIS A 110 0.30 -1.82 4.07
C HIS A 110 -0.44 -2.72 3.08
N ALA A 111 0.17 -2.93 1.91
CA ALA A 111 -0.31 -3.82 0.85
C ALA A 111 0.60 -5.05 0.63
N ALA A 112 1.60 -5.28 1.51
CA ALA A 112 2.50 -6.42 1.39
C ALA A 112 1.81 -7.69 1.90
N SER A 113 1.32 -8.51 0.98
CA SER A 113 0.70 -9.80 1.28
C SER A 113 0.74 -10.73 0.08
N ILE A 114 0.64 -12.04 0.34
CA ILE A 114 0.37 -13.05 -0.67
C ILE A 114 -1.13 -13.36 -0.62
N ALA A 115 -1.92 -12.71 -1.48
CA ALA A 115 -3.38 -12.79 -1.45
C ALA A 115 -3.99 -13.97 -2.24
N SER A 116 -3.19 -14.75 -2.98
CA SER A 116 -3.71 -15.82 -3.84
C SER A 116 -3.71 -17.17 -3.10
N PRO A 117 -4.83 -17.91 -3.10
CA PRO A 117 -4.92 -19.22 -2.47
C PRO A 117 -3.88 -20.23 -2.91
N THR A 118 -3.52 -20.21 -4.18
CA THR A 118 -2.46 -21.06 -4.71
C THR A 118 -1.12 -20.77 -4.06
N PHE A 119 -0.79 -19.49 -3.85
CA PHE A 119 0.52 -19.07 -3.35
C PHE A 119 0.63 -19.12 -1.83
N TYR A 120 -0.40 -18.67 -1.09
CA TYR A 120 -0.32 -18.73 0.38
C TYR A 120 -0.36 -20.16 0.91
N ARG A 121 -0.89 -21.13 0.15
CA ARG A 121 -0.81 -22.56 0.52
C ARG A 121 0.58 -23.16 0.37
N ILE A 122 1.44 -22.56 -0.46
CA ILE A 122 2.83 -23.00 -0.63
C ILE A 122 3.69 -22.57 0.56
N ASP A 123 3.49 -21.34 1.06
CA ASP A 123 4.18 -20.79 2.23
C ASP A 123 3.19 -20.14 3.21
N PRO A 124 2.41 -20.96 3.96
CA PRO A 124 1.37 -20.45 4.85
C PRO A 124 1.97 -19.69 6.04
N ILE A 125 3.10 -20.17 6.58
CA ILE A 125 3.78 -19.51 7.70
C ILE A 125 4.37 -18.18 7.26
N GLY A 126 5.06 -18.12 6.12
CA GLY A 126 5.59 -16.86 5.60
C GLY A 126 4.49 -15.86 5.26
N THR A 127 3.32 -16.33 4.80
CA THR A 127 2.15 -15.49 4.58
C THR A 127 1.63 -14.92 5.90
N MET A 128 1.49 -15.76 6.93
CA MET A 128 1.10 -15.33 8.28
C MET A 128 2.09 -14.32 8.86
N ASP A 129 3.40 -14.56 8.73
CA ASP A 129 4.44 -13.67 9.24
C ASP A 129 4.38 -12.30 8.57
N ALA A 130 4.22 -12.24 7.24
CA ALA A 130 4.10 -10.98 6.54
C ALA A 130 2.85 -10.21 6.97
N ASN A 131 1.70 -10.89 7.08
CA ASN A 131 0.41 -10.28 7.39
C ASN A 131 0.26 -9.86 8.86
N ILE A 132 0.75 -10.68 9.80
CA ILE A 132 0.56 -10.47 11.23
C ILE A 132 1.76 -9.76 11.82
N ASN A 133 2.96 -10.34 11.69
CA ASN A 133 4.17 -9.78 12.28
C ASN A 133 4.60 -8.50 11.54
N GLY A 134 4.49 -8.47 10.21
CA GLY A 134 4.74 -7.27 9.41
C GLY A 134 3.82 -6.11 9.78
N LEU A 135 2.50 -6.35 9.86
CA LEU A 135 1.52 -5.36 10.34
C LEU A 135 1.83 -4.91 11.76
N ARG A 136 2.09 -5.85 12.68
CA ARG A 136 2.44 -5.53 14.06
C ARG A 136 3.67 -4.62 14.15
N ASN A 137 4.73 -4.92 13.40
CA ASN A 137 5.94 -4.11 13.40
C ASN A 137 5.66 -2.67 12.94
N LEU A 138 4.79 -2.49 11.93
CA LEU A 138 4.37 -1.15 11.47
C LEU A 138 3.56 -0.40 12.53
N LEU A 139 2.68 -1.09 13.26
CA LEU A 139 1.91 -0.52 14.37
C LEU A 139 2.82 -0.13 15.54
N ASP A 140 3.78 -0.98 15.90
CA ASP A 140 4.78 -0.69 16.93
C ASP A 140 5.64 0.53 16.53
N TYR A 141 6.03 0.63 15.26
CA TYR A 141 6.68 1.83 14.72
C TYR A 141 5.79 3.07 14.86
N ALA A 142 4.50 3.00 14.49
CA ALA A 142 3.58 4.13 14.59
C ALA A 142 3.39 4.59 16.06
N LEU A 143 3.33 3.65 17.01
CA LEU A 143 3.28 3.94 18.44
C LEU A 143 4.57 4.62 18.93
N ALA A 144 5.73 4.13 18.52
CA ALA A 144 7.02 4.74 18.86
C ALA A 144 7.12 6.17 18.30
N ARG A 145 6.65 6.39 17.07
CA ARG A 145 6.59 7.72 16.43
C ARG A 145 5.66 8.68 17.18
N LYS A 146 4.49 8.21 17.61
CA LYS A 146 3.57 8.97 18.46
C LYS A 146 4.21 9.37 19.79
N ALA A 147 4.89 8.42 20.46
CA ALA A 147 5.59 8.69 21.72
C ALA A 147 6.73 9.70 21.56
N ALA A 148 7.39 9.73 20.39
CA ALA A 148 8.44 10.67 20.05
C ALA A 148 7.92 12.05 19.56
N GLY A 149 6.62 12.33 19.63
CA GLY A 149 6.03 13.62 19.23
C GLY A 149 5.91 13.84 17.72
N ALA A 150 6.04 12.78 16.92
CA ALA A 150 5.93 12.85 15.46
C ALA A 150 5.07 11.68 14.94
N PRO A 151 3.77 11.66 15.30
CA PRO A 151 2.86 10.55 14.99
C PRO A 151 2.68 10.34 13.49
N VAL A 152 2.40 9.10 13.11
CA VAL A 152 1.84 8.79 11.79
C VAL A 152 0.40 9.34 11.77
N GLU A 153 0.04 10.06 10.71
CA GLU A 153 -1.29 10.68 10.53
C GLU A 153 -2.36 9.63 10.19
N GLY A 154 -2.00 8.61 9.42
CA GLY A 154 -2.91 7.53 9.09
C GLY A 154 -2.23 6.28 8.54
N MET A 155 -2.92 5.15 8.70
CA MET A 155 -2.51 3.86 8.16
C MET A 155 -3.67 3.21 7.42
N LEU A 156 -3.43 2.81 6.17
CA LEU A 156 -4.33 1.99 5.38
C LEU A 156 -3.78 0.57 5.32
N PHE A 157 -4.59 -0.41 5.74
CA PHE A 157 -4.26 -1.82 5.66
C PHE A 157 -5.15 -2.51 4.64
N PHE A 158 -4.57 -3.31 3.75
CA PHE A 158 -5.33 -4.08 2.77
C PHE A 158 -5.82 -5.38 3.41
N SER A 159 -7.10 -5.37 3.79
CA SER A 159 -7.81 -6.57 4.25
C SER A 159 -8.22 -7.45 3.06
N SER A 160 -8.95 -8.52 3.35
CA SER A 160 -9.49 -9.46 2.36
C SER A 160 -10.94 -9.81 2.69
N SER A 161 -11.77 -10.01 1.65
CA SER A 161 -13.10 -10.58 1.80
C SER A 161 -13.08 -12.04 2.30
N GLU A 162 -11.93 -12.71 2.25
CA GLU A 162 -11.77 -14.05 2.85
C GLU A 162 -12.05 -14.06 4.37
N ILE A 163 -12.04 -12.91 5.04
CA ILE A 163 -12.43 -12.80 6.46
C ILE A 163 -13.87 -13.26 6.72
N TYR A 164 -14.74 -13.20 5.71
CA TYR A 164 -16.13 -13.66 5.82
C TYR A 164 -16.26 -15.18 5.76
N GLY A 165 -15.23 -15.89 5.29
CA GLY A 165 -15.24 -17.35 5.16
C GLY A 165 -16.33 -17.83 4.21
N ASP A 166 -17.38 -18.42 4.78
CA ASP A 166 -18.55 -18.94 4.07
C ASP A 166 -19.77 -18.06 4.38
N PRO A 167 -19.91 -16.87 3.76
CA PRO A 167 -21.03 -15.97 4.03
C PRO A 167 -22.35 -16.53 3.47
N ASP A 168 -23.48 -16.01 3.96
CA ASP A 168 -24.79 -16.34 3.40
C ASP A 168 -24.83 -16.00 1.88
N PRO A 169 -25.22 -16.93 0.99
CA PRO A 169 -25.31 -16.68 -0.45
C PRO A 169 -26.16 -15.47 -0.83
N ALA A 170 -27.17 -15.09 -0.02
CA ALA A 170 -27.99 -13.90 -0.24
C ALA A 170 -27.22 -12.58 -0.02
N ASN A 171 -26.06 -12.63 0.64
CA ASN A 171 -25.16 -11.51 0.88
C ASN A 171 -23.95 -11.52 -0.08
N ILE A 172 -24.12 -12.10 -1.27
CA ILE A 172 -23.14 -12.04 -2.36
C ILE A 172 -23.75 -11.24 -3.52
N PRO A 173 -23.16 -10.07 -3.90
CA PRO A 173 -21.93 -9.48 -3.39
C PRO A 173 -22.05 -8.92 -1.97
N THR A 174 -20.96 -9.02 -1.20
CA THR A 174 -20.92 -8.66 0.22
C THR A 174 -20.86 -7.15 0.39
N ARG A 175 -21.88 -6.60 1.04
CA ARG A 175 -21.94 -5.17 1.39
C ARG A 175 -21.04 -4.87 2.58
N GLU A 176 -20.53 -3.65 2.66
CA GLU A 176 -19.67 -3.19 3.76
C GLU A 176 -20.36 -3.20 5.14
N ASP A 177 -21.70 -3.15 5.18
CA ASP A 177 -22.50 -3.24 6.41
C ASP A 177 -22.77 -4.69 6.85
N TYR A 178 -22.40 -5.68 6.04
CA TYR A 178 -22.55 -7.09 6.40
C TYR A 178 -21.40 -7.55 7.30
N ARG A 179 -21.76 -8.01 8.51
CA ARG A 179 -20.80 -8.48 9.52
C ARG A 179 -20.38 -9.95 9.42
N GLY A 180 -20.90 -10.71 8.45
CA GLY A 180 -20.70 -12.16 8.40
C GLY A 180 -21.58 -12.94 9.38
N PHE A 181 -21.44 -14.27 9.37
CA PHE A 181 -22.02 -15.14 10.39
C PHE A 181 -21.33 -14.98 11.76
N VAL A 182 -20.05 -14.58 11.76
CA VAL A 182 -19.24 -14.36 12.96
C VAL A 182 -18.58 -12.99 12.86
N SER A 183 -18.78 -12.15 13.87
CA SER A 183 -18.10 -10.87 13.98
C SER A 183 -16.60 -11.07 14.25
N CYS A 184 -15.75 -10.52 13.39
CA CYS A 184 -14.29 -10.58 13.53
C CYS A 184 -13.70 -9.47 14.42
N THR A 185 -14.53 -8.54 14.91
CA THR A 185 -14.10 -7.38 15.71
C THR A 185 -14.56 -7.42 17.18
N GLY A 186 -15.36 -8.42 17.57
CA GLY A 186 -15.86 -8.60 18.94
C GLY A 186 -17.38 -8.82 19.02
N PRO A 187 -17.91 -9.10 20.22
CA PRO A 187 -19.35 -9.16 20.48
C PRO A 187 -20.05 -7.80 20.28
#